data_AF-A0A957JCZ6-F1
#
_entry.id   AF-A0A957JCZ6-F1
#
_cell.length_a   1.000
_cell.length_b   1.000
_cell.length_c   1.000
_cell.angle_alpha   90.00
_cell.angle_beta   90.00
_cell.angle_gamma   90.00
#
_symmetry.space_group_name_H-M   'P 1'
#
loop_
_entity.id
_entity.type
_entity.pdbx_description
1 polymer ?
#
loop_
_entity_poly.entity_id
_entity_poly.type
_entity_poly.pdbx_seq_one_letter_code
_entity_poly.pdbx_strand_id
1 'polypeptide(L)'
;LPGPSATPTATLIVLDNGQVVPPTWTPQPGHPTVANPGAIQTLSPTGTPTVTPFLPSRTPRPTATATTVPVITPTLGSATPYLPQVTIYPPSANLGPSKLGLHVIRNNDPDIMEFVRRTQPAVIKAVDDLGFLEEVKQVSPYTITIGRFNDNNQHFGGSPEEAARDWVDSQMAIYQANAAYVDYWEGWNEPDPNMDGMSWYARFEQERTRIMWQHGFKVAIGGFSTGVPEFEEFQLFVPAIETALEYGGILSLHEYSAPDITWLYGGALPGRPSYPDRGALAFRYRWFYRDILEPLGLVIPLVISEAGIDGIIGGRPGPSGLGWQDFTGYFVESGWGPDGTTAYINQLGWYDAGVRQDGYVIGFTVFTAGGYGHWASYNINDILPDLWNYVNSQH
;
A
#
# COMPACT_ATOMS: atom_id res chain seq x y z
N LEU A 1 19.18 -22.54 31.54
CA LEU A 1 18.47 -21.38 30.94
C LEU A 1 17.93 -21.85 29.60
N PRO A 2 16.61 -22.07 29.46
CA PRO A 2 16.06 -22.39 28.17
C PRO A 2 16.09 -21.11 27.30
N GLY A 3 16.57 -21.26 26.07
CA GLY A 3 16.68 -20.16 25.10
C GLY A 3 15.31 -19.65 24.64
N PRO A 4 15.27 -18.54 23.88
CA PRO A 4 14.03 -17.95 23.39
C PRO A 4 13.29 -18.98 22.53
N SER A 5 12.06 -19.30 22.94
CA SER A 5 11.12 -20.10 22.16
C SER A 5 10.62 -19.26 21.00
N ALA A 6 10.62 -19.83 19.80
CA ALA A 6 10.01 -19.23 18.63
C ALA A 6 8.50 -19.01 18.88
N THR A 7 8.04 -17.77 18.66
CA THR A 7 6.63 -17.35 18.65
C THR A 7 5.96 -17.89 17.38
N PRO A 8 4.66 -18.26 17.40
CA PRO A 8 4.07 -19.12 16.39
C PRO A 8 3.96 -18.46 15.02
N THR A 9 4.16 -19.30 14.00
CA THR A 9 4.11 -18.99 12.57
C THR A 9 2.78 -18.36 12.19
N ALA A 10 2.86 -17.26 11.45
CA ALA A 10 1.73 -16.61 10.80
C ALA A 10 0.91 -17.62 9.94
N THR A 11 -0.42 -17.50 9.94
CA THR A 11 -1.32 -18.50 9.33
C THR A 11 -1.18 -18.47 7.81
N LEU A 12 -0.92 -19.62 7.20
CA LEU A 12 -0.74 -19.74 5.75
C LEU A 12 -2.07 -19.48 5.01
N ILE A 13 -2.05 -18.61 4.00
CA ILE A 13 -3.16 -18.42 3.06
C ILE A 13 -3.20 -19.65 2.14
N VAL A 14 -4.30 -20.42 2.17
CA VAL A 14 -4.49 -21.57 1.28
C VAL A 14 -5.48 -21.20 0.19
N LEU A 15 -4.99 -20.88 -1.00
CA LEU A 15 -5.82 -20.60 -2.16
C LEU A 15 -6.59 -21.87 -2.59
N ASP A 16 -7.74 -21.71 -3.26
CA ASP A 16 -8.56 -22.82 -3.76
C ASP A 16 -7.83 -23.76 -4.73
N ASN A 17 -6.72 -23.30 -5.34
CA ASN A 17 -5.85 -24.12 -6.18
C ASN A 17 -4.79 -24.92 -5.39
N GLY A 18 -4.85 -24.89 -4.06
CA GLY A 18 -3.91 -25.54 -3.15
C GLY A 18 -2.57 -24.83 -2.98
N GLN A 19 -2.38 -23.63 -3.57
CA GLN A 19 -1.20 -22.82 -3.28
C GLN A 19 -1.27 -22.25 -1.87
N VAL A 20 -0.15 -22.38 -1.18
CA VAL A 20 0.06 -21.89 0.18
C VAL A 20 0.91 -20.63 0.08
N VAL A 21 0.37 -19.48 0.49
CA VAL A 21 1.08 -18.20 0.53
C VAL A 21 1.23 -17.78 2.00
N PRO A 22 2.46 -17.61 2.52
CA PRO A 22 2.63 -17.05 3.85
C PRO A 22 2.20 -15.58 3.88
N PRO A 23 1.57 -15.09 4.96
CA PRO A 23 1.30 -13.67 5.12
C PRO A 23 2.65 -12.95 5.24
N THR A 24 2.73 -11.76 4.66
CA THR A 24 3.97 -11.02 4.57
C THR A 24 4.17 -10.16 5.80
N TRP A 25 5.38 -10.20 6.34
CA TRP A 25 5.83 -9.29 7.39
C TRP A 25 6.85 -8.33 6.78
N THR A 26 6.51 -7.04 6.73
CA THR A 26 7.39 -5.95 6.31
C THR A 26 8.39 -5.70 7.46
N PRO A 27 9.70 -6.05 7.30
CA PRO A 27 10.64 -6.01 8.42
C PRO A 27 10.91 -4.61 8.96
N GLN A 28 10.74 -4.35 10.26
CA GLN A 28 11.20 -3.07 10.83
C GLN A 28 12.75 -3.00 10.87
N PRO A 29 13.36 -1.80 10.84
CA PRO A 29 14.81 -1.65 10.90
C PRO A 29 15.43 -2.24 12.19
N GLY A 30 16.08 -3.40 12.10
CA GLY A 30 16.80 -4.02 13.22
C GLY A 30 17.90 -5.01 12.79
N HIS A 31 19.16 -4.58 12.97
CA HIS A 31 20.46 -5.28 12.97
C HIS A 31 20.76 -6.50 12.03
N PRO A 32 21.94 -6.51 11.37
CA PRO A 32 22.30 -7.55 10.41
C PRO A 32 22.69 -8.87 11.10
N THR A 33 21.89 -9.92 10.90
CA THR A 33 22.32 -11.29 11.15
C THR A 33 22.86 -11.90 9.85
N VAL A 34 24.16 -12.19 9.87
CA VAL A 34 24.90 -12.86 8.80
C VAL A 34 24.38 -14.29 8.66
N ALA A 35 23.81 -14.64 7.50
CA ALA A 35 23.53 -16.02 7.13
C ALA A 35 24.43 -16.45 5.95
N ASN A 36 25.15 -17.54 6.19
CA ASN A 36 26.21 -18.11 5.36
C ASN A 36 25.59 -18.91 4.18
N PRO A 37 25.94 -18.66 2.91
CA PRO A 37 25.35 -19.39 1.78
C PRO A 37 26.11 -20.71 1.54
N GLY A 38 25.55 -21.82 2.02
CA GLY A 38 26.09 -23.16 1.81
C GLY A 38 25.07 -24.10 1.18
N ALA A 39 25.35 -24.49 -0.07
CA ALA A 39 24.82 -25.66 -0.79
C ALA A 39 23.39 -25.57 -1.35
N ILE A 40 23.28 -25.20 -2.64
CA ILE A 40 22.31 -25.82 -3.55
C ILE A 40 23.02 -26.23 -4.83
N GLN A 41 22.82 -27.49 -5.22
CA GLN A 41 23.43 -28.17 -6.35
C GLN A 41 22.96 -27.59 -7.68
N THR A 42 23.92 -27.44 -8.60
CA THR A 42 23.73 -27.13 -10.02
C THR A 42 22.93 -28.23 -10.74
N LEU A 43 21.86 -27.85 -11.41
CA LEU A 43 21.25 -28.65 -12.48
C LEU A 43 21.20 -27.80 -13.77
N SER A 44 22.00 -28.19 -14.75
CA SER A 44 21.94 -27.69 -16.12
C SER A 44 20.85 -28.39 -16.91
N PRO A 45 20.02 -27.67 -17.69
CA PRO A 45 19.27 -28.26 -18.78
C PRO A 45 19.83 -27.86 -20.16
N THR A 46 20.24 -28.90 -20.88
CA THR A 46 20.52 -28.95 -22.31
C THR A 46 19.21 -28.94 -23.11
N GLY A 47 19.16 -28.24 -24.25
CA GLY A 47 18.19 -28.54 -25.32
C GLY A 47 17.55 -27.34 -26.02
N THR A 48 18.15 -26.89 -27.11
CA THR A 48 17.53 -26.06 -28.16
C THR A 48 16.43 -26.80 -28.91
N PRO A 49 15.34 -26.09 -29.26
CA PRO A 49 14.79 -26.23 -30.61
C PRO A 49 14.62 -24.88 -31.33
N THR A 50 15.10 -24.88 -32.57
CA THR A 50 14.97 -23.86 -33.62
C THR A 50 13.57 -23.83 -34.19
N VAL A 51 12.90 -22.66 -34.18
CA VAL A 51 11.89 -22.30 -35.19
C VAL A 51 11.95 -20.79 -35.46
N THR A 52 12.35 -20.42 -36.67
CA THR A 52 12.39 -19.05 -37.20
C THR A 52 11.00 -18.63 -37.67
N PRO A 53 10.41 -17.51 -37.22
CA PRO A 53 9.25 -16.92 -37.88
C PRO A 53 9.68 -16.00 -39.02
N PHE A 54 9.02 -16.15 -40.17
CA PHE A 54 9.11 -15.29 -41.35
C PHE A 54 8.59 -13.87 -41.06
N LEU A 55 9.36 -12.84 -41.43
CA LEU A 55 8.94 -11.43 -41.42
C LEU A 55 8.40 -11.03 -42.81
N PRO A 56 7.16 -10.50 -42.93
CA PRO A 56 6.74 -9.88 -44.18
C PRO A 56 7.35 -8.47 -44.36
N SER A 57 7.71 -8.21 -45.61
CA SER A 57 8.37 -7.05 -46.20
C SER A 57 7.84 -5.68 -45.75
N ARG A 58 8.78 -4.77 -45.44
CA ARG A 58 8.56 -3.33 -45.20
C ARG A 58 8.05 -2.63 -46.46
N THR A 59 6.96 -1.88 -46.36
CA THR A 59 6.58 -0.83 -47.31
C THR A 59 7.20 0.52 -46.94
N PRO A 60 7.56 1.39 -47.90
CA PRO A 60 8.26 2.66 -47.61
C PRO A 60 7.35 3.69 -46.92
N ARG A 61 7.89 4.35 -45.90
CA ARG A 61 7.29 5.48 -45.17
C ARG A 61 7.40 6.77 -45.99
N PRO A 62 6.34 7.58 -46.14
CA PRO A 62 6.44 8.91 -46.76
C PRO A 62 7.18 9.90 -45.85
N THR A 63 8.05 10.70 -46.47
CA THR A 63 8.81 11.80 -45.85
C THR A 63 7.88 12.92 -45.40
N ALA A 64 7.86 13.24 -44.10
CA ALA A 64 7.14 14.39 -43.58
C ALA A 64 8.05 15.64 -43.63
N THR A 65 7.55 16.69 -44.28
CA THR A 65 8.10 18.04 -44.32
C THR A 65 8.18 18.64 -42.92
N ALA A 66 9.29 19.31 -42.60
CA ALA A 66 9.49 19.99 -41.32
C ALA A 66 8.50 21.15 -41.15
N THR A 67 7.55 21.00 -40.24
CA THR A 67 6.72 22.09 -39.71
C THR A 67 7.33 22.57 -38.41
N THR A 68 7.58 23.87 -38.29
CA THR A 68 8.07 24.53 -37.08
C THR A 68 7.14 24.27 -35.90
N VAL A 69 7.62 23.52 -34.91
CA VAL A 69 6.91 23.31 -33.65
C VAL A 69 7.05 24.58 -32.80
N PRO A 70 5.96 25.22 -32.33
CA PRO A 70 6.07 26.29 -31.36
C PRO A 70 6.63 25.74 -30.05
N VAL A 71 7.63 26.43 -29.50
CA VAL A 71 8.16 26.15 -28.17
C VAL A 71 7.05 26.43 -27.17
N ILE A 72 6.45 25.37 -26.63
CA ILE A 72 5.54 25.48 -25.49
C ILE A 72 6.43 25.56 -24.25
N THR A 73 6.60 26.76 -23.71
CA THR A 73 7.05 26.92 -22.32
C THR A 73 6.01 26.25 -21.43
N PRO A 74 6.35 25.23 -20.62
CA PRO A 74 5.39 24.68 -19.67
C PRO A 74 5.06 25.75 -18.64
N THR A 75 3.93 26.43 -18.80
CA THR A 75 3.22 27.00 -17.66
C THR A 75 2.90 25.84 -16.74
N LEU A 76 3.44 25.86 -15.51
CA LEU A 76 2.94 25.00 -14.43
C LEU A 76 1.42 25.18 -14.40
N GLY A 77 0.69 24.20 -14.94
CA GLY A 77 -0.74 24.12 -14.70
C GLY A 77 -0.91 24.05 -13.19
N SER A 78 -1.74 24.92 -12.64
CA SER A 78 -2.15 24.79 -11.24
C SER A 78 -2.78 23.40 -11.12
N ALA A 79 -2.14 22.49 -10.38
CA ALA A 79 -2.73 21.19 -10.09
C ALA A 79 -4.13 21.45 -9.52
N THR A 80 -5.13 20.69 -9.99
CA THR A 80 -6.45 20.71 -9.35
C THR A 80 -6.27 20.10 -7.97
N PRO A 81 -6.47 20.83 -6.87
CA PRO A 81 -6.25 20.28 -5.54
C PRO A 81 -7.12 19.04 -5.36
N TYR A 82 -6.56 17.94 -4.85
CA TYR A 82 -7.40 16.84 -4.39
C TYR A 82 -8.28 17.36 -3.26
N LEU A 83 -9.59 17.38 -3.48
CA LEU A 83 -10.57 17.59 -2.42
C LEU A 83 -11.06 16.22 -2.00
N PRO A 84 -10.84 15.78 -0.75
CA PRO A 84 -11.35 14.50 -0.27
C PRO A 84 -12.87 14.44 -0.44
N GLN A 85 -13.33 13.81 -1.51
CA GLN A 85 -14.73 13.49 -1.72
C GLN A 85 -14.98 12.15 -1.04
N VAL A 86 -14.91 12.10 0.29
CA VAL A 86 -15.44 10.95 1.02
C VAL A 86 -16.95 11.07 0.96
N THR A 87 -17.51 10.55 -0.12
CA THR A 87 -18.95 10.36 -0.20
C THR A 87 -19.18 8.90 -0.52
N ILE A 88 -20.14 8.30 0.17
CA ILE A 88 -20.62 6.96 -0.14
C ILE A 88 -21.31 7.06 -1.51
N TYR A 89 -20.55 6.88 -2.58
CA TYR A 89 -21.07 6.80 -3.94
C TYR A 89 -20.81 5.40 -4.50
N PRO A 90 -21.72 4.87 -5.32
CA PRO A 90 -21.46 3.63 -6.04
C PRO A 90 -20.21 3.79 -6.93
N PRO A 91 -19.56 2.68 -7.30
CA PRO A 91 -18.41 2.73 -8.17
C PRO A 91 -18.68 3.53 -9.46
N SER A 92 -17.75 4.41 -9.83
CA SER A 92 -17.91 5.33 -10.96
C SER A 92 -16.87 5.06 -12.04
N ALA A 93 -17.30 5.09 -13.30
CA ALA A 93 -16.41 5.06 -14.46
C ALA A 93 -15.72 6.42 -14.72
N ASN A 94 -16.24 7.52 -14.14
CA ASN A 94 -15.56 8.80 -14.14
C ASN A 94 -14.55 8.81 -12.99
N LEU A 95 -13.27 8.58 -13.31
CA LEU A 95 -12.24 8.26 -12.33
C LEU A 95 -11.75 9.46 -11.48
N GLY A 96 -12.10 10.70 -11.82
CA GLY A 96 -11.65 11.91 -11.09
C GLY A 96 -10.11 12.08 -11.11
N PRO A 97 -9.48 12.85 -10.21
CA PRO A 97 -8.02 12.94 -10.14
C PRO A 97 -7.36 11.64 -9.63
N SER A 98 -6.02 11.55 -9.76
CA SER A 98 -5.26 10.44 -9.18
C SER A 98 -5.44 10.34 -7.66
N LYS A 99 -5.41 9.11 -7.14
CA LYS A 99 -5.45 8.77 -5.72
C LYS A 99 -4.06 8.38 -5.17
N LEU A 100 -3.03 8.45 -6.01
CA LEU A 100 -1.65 8.11 -5.66
C LEU A 100 -1.03 9.17 -4.72
N GLY A 101 -0.44 8.67 -3.65
CA GLY A 101 0.34 9.38 -2.66
C GLY A 101 1.67 8.67 -2.35
N LEU A 102 2.40 9.18 -1.36
CA LEU A 102 3.70 8.62 -0.97
C LEU A 102 3.68 8.09 0.46
N HIS A 103 4.30 6.91 0.63
CA HIS A 103 4.73 6.41 1.94
C HIS A 103 6.17 6.86 2.15
N VAL A 104 6.43 7.64 3.20
CA VAL A 104 7.74 8.26 3.44
C VAL A 104 8.29 7.76 4.77
N ILE A 105 9.40 7.01 4.70
CA ILE A 105 10.13 6.59 5.92
C ILE A 105 11.17 7.62 6.37
N ARG A 106 11.67 8.43 5.43
CA ARG A 106 12.59 9.55 5.68
C ARG A 106 12.39 10.60 4.61
N ASN A 107 12.22 11.86 4.99
CA ASN A 107 12.22 12.96 4.03
C ASN A 107 13.66 13.34 3.64
N ASN A 108 14.36 12.42 2.96
CA ASN A 108 15.79 12.50 2.68
C ASN A 108 16.15 13.02 1.28
N ASP A 109 15.14 13.35 0.47
CA ASP A 109 15.30 13.72 -0.94
C ASP A 109 14.39 14.90 -1.26
N PRO A 110 14.92 16.00 -1.86
CA PRO A 110 14.12 17.17 -2.19
C PRO A 110 12.94 16.86 -3.13
N ASP A 111 13.04 15.80 -3.93
CA ASP A 111 11.99 15.43 -4.87
C ASP A 111 10.73 14.89 -4.16
N ILE A 112 10.83 14.50 -2.88
CA ILE A 112 9.66 14.12 -2.06
C ILE A 112 8.73 15.31 -1.88
N MET A 113 9.26 16.46 -1.45
CA MET A 113 8.46 17.68 -1.31
C MET A 113 8.13 18.32 -2.66
N GLU A 114 8.99 18.15 -3.67
CA GLU A 114 8.66 18.60 -5.02
C GLU A 114 7.47 17.83 -5.61
N PHE A 115 7.38 16.51 -5.37
CA PHE A 115 6.20 15.73 -5.68
C PHE A 115 4.95 16.36 -5.05
N VAL A 116 4.97 16.63 -3.73
CA VAL A 116 3.82 17.23 -3.02
C VAL A 116 3.42 18.58 -3.62
N ARG A 117 4.38 19.47 -3.90
CA ARG A 117 4.11 20.79 -4.50
C ARG A 117 3.51 20.69 -5.91
N ARG A 118 3.95 19.70 -6.69
CA ARG A 118 3.51 19.50 -8.08
C ARG A 118 2.18 18.82 -8.21
N THR A 119 1.86 17.89 -7.32
CA THR A 119 0.70 17.00 -7.49
C THR A 119 -0.43 17.30 -6.52
N GLN A 120 -0.14 17.94 -5.37
CA GLN A 120 -1.09 18.11 -4.27
C GLN A 120 -1.87 16.80 -3.97
N PRO A 121 -1.16 15.73 -3.58
CA PRO A 121 -1.66 14.36 -3.62
C PRO A 121 -2.80 14.12 -2.64
N ALA A 122 -3.59 13.08 -2.86
CA ALA A 122 -4.70 12.72 -1.98
C ALA A 122 -4.24 12.42 -0.55
N VAL A 123 -3.10 11.72 -0.42
CA VAL A 123 -2.58 11.26 0.86
C VAL A 123 -1.05 11.27 0.91
N ILE A 124 -0.49 11.57 2.08
CA ILE A 124 0.92 11.33 2.41
C ILE A 124 0.95 10.61 3.76
N LYS A 125 1.65 9.47 3.82
CA LYS A 125 1.94 8.76 5.09
C LYS A 125 3.40 8.95 5.45
N ALA A 126 3.64 9.33 6.70
CA ALA A 126 4.96 9.44 7.27
C ALA A 126 5.11 8.47 8.44
N VAL A 127 6.29 7.86 8.55
CA VAL A 127 6.64 6.92 9.62
C VAL A 127 7.89 7.43 10.33
N ASP A 128 7.79 7.61 11.65
CA ASP A 128 8.80 8.15 12.56
C ASP A 128 9.25 9.61 12.28
N ASP A 129 9.63 9.92 11.04
CA ASP A 129 10.01 11.25 10.57
C ASP A 129 8.77 12.03 10.11
N LEU A 130 8.08 12.69 11.05
CA LEU A 130 6.80 13.36 10.76
C LEU A 130 6.89 14.86 10.48
N GLY A 131 7.98 15.53 10.86
CA GLY A 131 8.03 16.99 10.91
C GLY A 131 7.79 17.66 9.55
N PHE A 132 8.15 16.98 8.45
CA PHE A 132 7.93 17.51 7.10
C PHE A 132 6.45 17.62 6.71
N LEU A 133 5.54 16.93 7.41
CA LEU A 133 4.10 17.03 7.17
C LEU A 133 3.57 18.44 7.44
N GLU A 134 4.24 19.24 8.28
CA GLU A 134 3.91 20.66 8.43
C GLU A 134 4.05 21.41 7.10
N GLU A 135 5.14 21.18 6.36
CA GLU A 135 5.33 21.78 5.04
C GLU A 135 4.33 21.23 4.02
N VAL A 136 4.01 19.93 4.10
CA VAL A 136 2.94 19.32 3.27
C VAL A 136 1.64 20.11 3.43
N LYS A 137 1.22 20.41 4.67
CA LYS A 137 0.01 21.19 4.93
C LYS A 137 0.09 22.64 4.45
N GLN A 138 1.28 23.25 4.42
CA GLN A 138 1.45 24.59 3.90
C GLN A 138 1.29 24.66 2.37
N VAL A 139 1.84 23.68 1.63
CA VAL A 139 1.85 23.70 0.16
C VAL A 139 0.70 22.92 -0.47
N SER A 140 0.11 21.98 0.26
CA SER A 140 -1.02 21.14 -0.14
C SER A 140 -2.01 20.95 1.02
N PRO A 141 -2.78 22.00 1.39
CA PRO A 141 -3.60 22.00 2.61
C PRO A 141 -4.71 20.95 2.65
N TYR A 142 -5.11 20.41 1.48
CA TYR A 142 -6.14 19.39 1.37
C TYR A 142 -5.61 17.95 1.31
N THR A 143 -4.29 17.76 1.22
CA THR A 143 -3.68 16.42 1.32
C THR A 143 -3.97 15.85 2.70
N ILE A 144 -4.52 14.63 2.73
CA ILE A 144 -4.67 13.88 3.97
C ILE A 144 -3.30 13.38 4.43
N THR A 145 -2.99 13.56 5.69
CA THR A 145 -1.71 13.22 6.30
C THR A 145 -1.92 12.13 7.35
N ILE A 146 -1.13 11.07 7.24
CA ILE A 146 -1.14 9.95 8.16
C ILE A 146 0.21 9.89 8.88
N GLY A 147 0.16 9.87 10.20
CA GLY A 147 1.34 9.67 11.05
C GLY A 147 1.33 8.29 11.68
N ARG A 148 2.49 7.63 11.70
CA ARG A 148 2.75 6.42 12.48
C ARG A 148 4.11 6.51 13.16
N PHE A 149 4.21 5.92 14.35
CA PHE A 149 5.50 5.63 14.97
C PHE A 149 5.69 4.13 15.10
N ASN A 150 6.91 3.69 14.89
CA ASN A 150 7.26 2.29 15.03
C ASN A 150 7.29 1.89 16.52
N ASP A 151 6.60 0.81 16.82
CA ASP A 151 6.74 0.06 18.06
C ASP A 151 6.71 -1.44 17.72
N ASN A 152 7.58 -2.19 18.38
CA ASN A 152 7.74 -3.61 18.19
C ASN A 152 6.97 -4.44 19.23
N ASN A 153 6.32 -3.79 20.19
CA ASN A 153 5.61 -4.48 21.27
C ASN A 153 4.12 -4.68 20.95
N GLN A 154 3.83 -5.59 20.03
CA GLN A 154 2.46 -6.03 19.74
C GLN A 154 2.16 -7.34 20.47
N HIS A 155 1.19 -7.32 21.38
CA HIS A 155 0.84 -8.48 22.19
C HIS A 155 -0.68 -8.57 22.41
N PHE A 156 -1.26 -9.71 22.07
CA PHE A 156 -2.70 -9.98 22.16
C PHE A 156 -3.09 -10.65 23.48
N GLY A 157 -2.60 -10.13 24.60
CA GLY A 157 -2.82 -10.69 25.93
C GLY A 157 -3.26 -9.65 26.95
N GLY A 158 -3.82 -10.09 28.07
CA GLY A 158 -4.35 -9.18 29.10
C GLY A 158 -5.62 -8.44 28.65
N SER A 159 -5.91 -7.28 29.27
CA SER A 159 -7.05 -6.44 28.87
C SER A 159 -6.70 -5.64 27.60
N PRO A 160 -7.49 -5.76 26.53
CA PRO A 160 -7.30 -4.93 25.34
C PRO A 160 -7.49 -3.44 25.61
N GLU A 161 -8.38 -3.07 26.54
CA GLU A 161 -8.62 -1.68 26.91
C GLU A 161 -7.45 -1.07 27.68
N GLU A 162 -6.86 -1.83 28.62
CA GLU A 162 -5.64 -1.38 29.32
C GLU A 162 -4.47 -1.23 28.35
N ALA A 163 -4.27 -2.20 27.45
CA ALA A 163 -3.23 -2.13 26.43
C ALA A 163 -3.41 -0.92 25.49
N ALA A 164 -4.66 -0.59 25.10
CA ALA A 164 -4.95 0.58 24.29
C ALA A 164 -4.64 1.89 25.01
N ARG A 165 -4.92 1.98 26.31
CA ARG A 165 -4.58 3.13 27.15
C ARG A 165 -3.07 3.30 27.25
N ASP A 166 -2.36 2.23 27.59
CA ASP A 166 -0.90 2.24 27.70
C ASP A 166 -0.24 2.65 26.37
N TRP A 167 -0.77 2.14 25.26
CA TRP A 167 -0.34 2.54 23.91
C TRP A 167 -0.51 4.05 23.69
N VAL A 168 -1.73 4.56 23.87
CA VAL A 168 -2.02 5.98 23.62
C VAL A 168 -1.22 6.89 24.55
N ASP A 169 -1.09 6.52 25.83
CA ASP A 169 -0.30 7.26 26.81
C ASP A 169 1.17 7.33 26.41
N SER A 170 1.75 6.21 25.91
CA SER A 170 3.13 6.17 25.44
C SER A 170 3.40 7.08 24.23
N GLN A 171 2.38 7.34 23.41
CA GLN A 171 2.46 8.13 22.18
C GLN A 171 1.91 9.56 22.34
N MET A 172 1.34 9.92 23.49
CA MET A 172 0.58 11.16 23.66
C MET A 172 1.41 12.43 23.37
N ALA A 173 2.66 12.48 23.87
CA ALA A 173 3.53 13.63 23.66
C ALA A 173 3.82 13.85 22.16
N ILE A 174 3.98 12.75 21.43
CA ILE A 174 4.16 12.74 19.99
C ILE A 174 2.89 13.24 19.30
N TYR A 175 1.71 12.70 19.64
CA TYR A 175 0.45 13.13 19.03
C TYR A 175 0.22 14.63 19.21
N GLN A 176 0.47 15.15 20.40
CA GLN A 176 0.33 16.57 20.71
C GLN A 176 1.33 17.45 19.94
N ALA A 177 2.58 17.01 19.80
CA ALA A 177 3.62 17.77 19.10
C ALA A 177 3.35 17.90 17.58
N ASN A 178 2.58 16.98 17.00
CA ASN A 178 2.33 16.90 15.56
C ASN A 178 0.85 17.15 15.20
N ALA A 179 0.01 17.52 16.17
CA ALA A 179 -1.45 17.64 16.03
C ALA A 179 -1.92 18.62 14.94
N ALA A 180 -1.09 19.62 14.63
CA ALA A 180 -1.42 20.66 13.66
C ALA A 180 -1.37 20.18 12.20
N TYR A 181 -0.68 19.06 11.94
CA TYR A 181 -0.38 18.61 10.57
C TYR A 181 -0.48 17.10 10.36
N VAL A 182 -0.98 16.35 11.34
CA VAL A 182 -1.38 14.95 11.16
C VAL A 182 -2.89 14.84 11.30
N ASP A 183 -3.57 14.40 10.24
CA ASP A 183 -5.03 14.26 10.25
C ASP A 183 -5.48 12.94 10.89
N TYR A 184 -4.75 11.86 10.63
CA TYR A 184 -5.08 10.51 11.10
C TYR A 184 -3.85 9.79 11.67
N TRP A 185 -4.04 9.11 12.79
CA TRP A 185 -3.00 8.34 13.47
C TRP A 185 -3.20 6.84 13.28
N GLU A 186 -2.25 6.22 12.58
CA GLU A 186 -2.19 4.76 12.42
C GLU A 186 -1.72 4.11 13.73
N GLY A 187 -2.26 2.92 14.03
CA GLY A 187 -1.90 2.12 15.20
C GLY A 187 -0.73 1.18 14.93
N TRP A 188 -0.90 -0.09 15.30
CA TRP A 188 0.09 -1.14 15.07
C TRP A 188 0.34 -1.39 13.58
N ASN A 189 1.61 -1.61 13.22
CA ASN A 189 2.01 -1.98 11.86
C ASN A 189 1.82 -3.49 11.64
N GLU A 190 0.98 -3.85 10.68
CA GLU A 190 0.80 -5.23 10.23
C GLU A 190 0.50 -6.24 11.36
N PRO A 191 -0.48 -5.96 12.25
CA PRO A 191 -0.85 -6.92 13.27
C PRO A 191 -1.45 -8.17 12.60
N ASP A 192 -1.02 -9.35 13.05
CA ASP A 192 -1.61 -10.64 12.67
C ASP A 192 -2.18 -11.32 13.93
N PRO A 193 -3.36 -10.88 14.39
CA PRO A 193 -3.98 -11.43 15.59
C PRO A 193 -4.52 -12.84 15.39
N ASN A 194 -4.69 -13.31 14.15
CA ASN A 194 -5.47 -14.49 13.73
C ASN A 194 -6.89 -14.56 14.35
N MET A 195 -7.61 -15.65 14.10
CA MET A 195 -8.96 -15.88 14.64
C MET A 195 -9.07 -15.75 16.17
N ASP A 196 -8.06 -16.22 16.91
CA ASP A 196 -8.08 -16.23 18.39
C ASP A 196 -7.86 -14.81 18.97
N GLY A 197 -7.02 -14.01 18.33
CA GLY A 197 -6.69 -12.65 18.78
C GLY A 197 -7.58 -11.56 18.20
N MET A 198 -8.33 -11.81 17.13
CA MET A 198 -8.99 -10.73 16.40
C MET A 198 -10.05 -10.00 17.22
N SER A 199 -10.80 -10.72 18.07
CA SER A 199 -11.76 -10.08 18.99
C SER A 199 -11.06 -9.21 20.05
N TRP A 200 -9.86 -9.61 20.47
CA TRP A 200 -9.03 -8.79 21.36
C TRP A 200 -8.58 -7.52 20.63
N TYR A 201 -8.08 -7.66 19.40
CA TYR A 201 -7.59 -6.52 18.62
C TYR A 201 -8.71 -5.55 18.24
N ALA A 202 -9.90 -6.05 17.93
CA ALA A 202 -11.08 -5.22 17.73
C ALA A 202 -11.37 -4.34 18.96
N ARG A 203 -11.38 -4.91 20.16
CA ARG A 203 -11.59 -4.16 21.42
C ARG A 203 -10.48 -3.16 21.70
N PHE A 204 -9.23 -3.51 21.38
CA PHE A 204 -8.10 -2.60 21.48
C PHE A 204 -8.31 -1.37 20.59
N GLU A 205 -8.65 -1.55 19.32
CA GLU A 205 -8.91 -0.43 18.40
C GLU A 205 -10.16 0.37 18.79
N GLN A 206 -11.20 -0.26 19.35
CA GLN A 206 -12.37 0.45 19.89
C GLN A 206 -11.96 1.42 21.01
N GLU A 207 -11.21 0.95 22.01
CA GLU A 207 -10.77 1.78 23.12
C GLU A 207 -9.78 2.85 22.66
N ARG A 208 -8.81 2.48 21.80
CA ARG A 208 -7.85 3.43 21.20
C ARG A 208 -8.59 4.56 20.49
N THR A 209 -9.60 4.23 19.68
CA THR A 209 -10.43 5.21 18.98
C THR A 209 -11.11 6.17 19.95
N ARG A 210 -11.72 5.65 21.02
CA ARG A 210 -12.43 6.47 22.02
C ARG A 210 -11.47 7.43 22.75
N ILE A 211 -10.30 6.96 23.16
CA ILE A 211 -9.29 7.79 23.84
C ILE A 211 -8.75 8.85 22.88
N MET A 212 -8.35 8.47 21.66
CA MET A 212 -7.86 9.41 20.65
C MET A 212 -8.88 10.52 20.38
N TRP A 213 -10.15 10.17 20.24
CA TRP A 213 -11.23 11.13 20.06
C TRP A 213 -11.40 12.10 21.25
N GLN A 214 -11.27 11.62 22.50
CA GLN A 214 -11.30 12.48 23.70
C GLN A 214 -10.18 13.53 23.70
N HIS A 215 -9.06 13.23 23.06
CA HIS A 215 -7.94 14.15 22.89
C HIS A 215 -8.00 14.99 21.61
N GLY A 216 -9.07 14.89 20.82
CA GLY A 216 -9.26 15.64 19.58
C GLY A 216 -8.51 15.06 18.37
N PHE A 217 -8.04 13.82 18.46
CA PHE A 217 -7.36 13.11 17.38
C PHE A 217 -8.30 12.16 16.63
N LYS A 218 -7.98 11.86 15.37
CA LYS A 218 -8.63 10.81 14.58
C LYS A 218 -7.68 9.65 14.33
N VAL A 219 -8.27 8.49 14.04
CA VAL A 219 -7.54 7.22 13.91
C VAL A 219 -7.65 6.65 12.50
N ALA A 220 -6.56 6.06 12.04
CA ALA A 220 -6.57 5.03 11.01
C ALA A 220 -6.43 3.67 11.70
N ILE A 221 -7.47 2.83 11.63
CA ILE A 221 -7.54 1.54 12.34
C ILE A 221 -7.21 0.37 11.41
N GLY A 222 -6.89 -0.79 11.97
CA GLY A 222 -6.61 -2.01 11.21
C GLY A 222 -5.12 -2.17 10.98
N GLY A 223 -4.56 -1.43 10.02
CA GLY A 223 -3.13 -1.46 9.70
C GLY A 223 -2.64 -2.83 9.22
N PHE A 224 -3.55 -3.67 8.71
CA PHE A 224 -3.28 -5.06 8.36
C PHE A 224 -2.36 -5.18 7.14
N SER A 225 -1.50 -6.20 7.15
CA SER A 225 -0.59 -6.53 6.03
C SER A 225 -1.34 -7.02 4.80
N THR A 226 -0.65 -7.12 3.67
CA THR A 226 -1.23 -7.71 2.46
C THR A 226 -1.63 -9.17 2.69
N GLY A 227 -2.78 -9.55 2.12
CA GLY A 227 -3.32 -10.90 2.23
C GLY A 227 -4.02 -11.24 3.56
N VAL A 228 -3.94 -10.37 4.57
CA VAL A 228 -4.60 -10.53 5.87
C VAL A 228 -5.45 -9.29 6.22
N PRO A 229 -6.42 -9.39 7.14
CA PRO A 229 -6.90 -10.61 7.80
C PRO A 229 -7.67 -11.51 6.82
N GLU A 230 -7.93 -12.74 7.25
CA GLU A 230 -8.87 -13.60 6.54
C GLU A 230 -10.31 -13.06 6.62
N PHE A 231 -11.17 -13.49 5.71
CA PHE A 231 -12.52 -12.94 5.60
C PHE A 231 -13.30 -13.08 6.92
N GLU A 232 -13.27 -14.26 7.53
CA GLU A 232 -13.95 -14.55 8.80
C GLU A 232 -13.32 -13.80 9.98
N GLU A 233 -12.01 -13.54 9.93
CA GLU A 233 -11.34 -12.71 10.93
C GLU A 233 -11.82 -11.26 10.81
N PHE A 234 -11.93 -10.71 9.61
CA PHE A 234 -12.46 -9.36 9.42
C PHE A 234 -13.88 -9.19 9.99
N GLN A 235 -14.71 -10.24 9.98
CA GLN A 235 -16.02 -10.20 10.62
C GLN A 235 -15.93 -9.96 12.13
N LEU A 236 -14.91 -10.49 12.80
CA LEU A 236 -14.64 -10.23 14.22
C LEU A 236 -14.09 -8.81 14.47
N PHE A 237 -13.57 -8.15 13.44
CA PHE A 237 -13.08 -6.77 13.50
C PHE A 237 -14.17 -5.72 13.29
N VAL A 238 -15.37 -6.10 12.82
CA VAL A 238 -16.51 -5.18 12.57
C VAL A 238 -16.84 -4.26 13.76
N PRO A 239 -16.80 -4.68 15.04
CA PRO A 239 -17.03 -3.76 16.17
C PRO A 239 -16.05 -2.57 16.24
N ALA A 240 -14.81 -2.73 15.75
CA ALA A 240 -13.87 -1.63 15.62
C ALA A 240 -14.27 -0.67 14.49
N ILE A 241 -14.79 -1.20 13.38
CA ILE A 241 -15.35 -0.40 12.28
C ILE A 241 -16.54 0.44 12.77
N GLU A 242 -17.46 -0.14 13.55
CA GLU A 242 -18.58 0.59 14.15
C GLU A 242 -18.11 1.77 15.00
N THR A 243 -17.07 1.56 15.81
CA THR A 243 -16.50 2.62 16.66
C THR A 243 -15.76 3.67 15.84
N ALA A 244 -15.01 3.27 14.80
CA ALA A 244 -14.38 4.22 13.89
C ALA A 244 -15.43 5.06 13.15
N LEU A 245 -16.55 4.47 12.71
CA LEU A 245 -17.66 5.20 12.09
C LEU A 245 -18.26 6.23 13.07
N GLU A 246 -18.47 5.84 14.33
CA GLU A 246 -19.00 6.73 15.39
C GLU A 246 -18.11 7.96 15.60
N TYR A 247 -16.78 7.79 15.57
CA TYR A 247 -15.82 8.84 15.91
C TYR A 247 -15.05 9.45 14.71
N GLY A 248 -15.46 9.14 13.49
CA GLY A 248 -14.88 9.71 12.27
C GLY A 248 -13.46 9.22 11.93
N GLY A 249 -13.15 7.98 12.32
CA GLY A 249 -11.94 7.25 11.91
C GLY A 249 -12.01 6.71 10.49
N ILE A 250 -10.89 6.16 10.02
CA ILE A 250 -10.74 5.51 8.71
C ILE A 250 -10.16 4.11 8.87
N LEU A 251 -10.36 3.25 7.87
CA LEU A 251 -9.63 1.99 7.75
C LEU A 251 -8.30 2.23 7.03
N SER A 252 -7.23 1.62 7.51
CA SER A 252 -5.94 1.51 6.81
C SER A 252 -5.58 0.06 6.53
N LEU A 253 -5.12 -0.22 5.31
CA LEU A 253 -4.69 -1.54 4.86
C LEU A 253 -3.41 -1.42 4.04
N HIS A 254 -2.60 -2.48 4.01
CA HIS A 254 -1.49 -2.61 3.07
C HIS A 254 -1.90 -3.53 1.91
N GLU A 255 -1.60 -3.14 0.67
CA GLU A 255 -1.81 -3.99 -0.51
C GLU A 255 -0.54 -4.07 -1.36
N TYR A 256 0.16 -5.18 -1.19
CA TYR A 256 1.32 -5.53 -2.00
C TYR A 256 1.01 -6.74 -2.88
N SER A 257 1.68 -6.82 -4.02
CA SER A 257 1.69 -8.02 -4.87
C SER A 257 3.07 -8.26 -5.48
N ALA A 258 3.31 -9.46 -6.00
CA ALA A 258 4.52 -9.81 -6.72
C ALA A 258 4.28 -11.12 -7.51
N PRO A 259 4.92 -11.36 -8.67
CA PRO A 259 6.02 -10.57 -9.21
C PRO A 259 5.59 -9.22 -9.76
N ASP A 260 4.36 -9.09 -10.27
CA ASP A 260 3.73 -7.83 -10.67
C ASP A 260 2.47 -7.53 -9.85
N ILE A 261 1.94 -6.31 -9.96
CA ILE A 261 0.82 -5.84 -9.12
C ILE A 261 -0.48 -6.64 -9.33
N THR A 262 -0.61 -7.38 -10.43
CA THR A 262 -1.82 -8.12 -10.81
C THR A 262 -1.80 -9.58 -10.40
N TRP A 263 -0.72 -10.06 -9.78
CA TRP A 263 -0.67 -11.42 -9.26
C TRP A 263 -1.83 -11.67 -8.27
N LEU A 264 -2.58 -12.76 -8.50
CA LEU A 264 -3.82 -13.14 -7.80
C LEU A 264 -5.02 -12.20 -7.95
N TYR A 265 -4.97 -11.21 -8.85
CA TYR A 265 -6.16 -10.44 -9.22
C TYR A 265 -7.17 -11.32 -9.98
N GLY A 266 -8.45 -11.21 -9.63
CA GLY A 266 -9.51 -12.11 -10.11
C GLY A 266 -9.58 -13.45 -9.37
N GLY A 267 -8.62 -13.73 -8.48
CA GLY A 267 -8.59 -14.92 -7.64
C GLY A 267 -9.60 -14.86 -6.49
N ALA A 268 -10.05 -16.03 -6.04
CA ALA A 268 -10.91 -16.19 -4.89
C ALA A 268 -10.14 -16.10 -3.56
N LEU A 269 -10.84 -15.70 -2.50
CA LEU A 269 -10.43 -16.03 -1.13
C LEU A 269 -10.80 -17.49 -0.81
N PRO A 270 -10.13 -18.12 0.17
CA PRO A 270 -10.45 -19.49 0.56
C PRO A 270 -11.96 -19.66 0.86
N GLY A 271 -12.62 -20.58 0.16
CA GLY A 271 -14.05 -20.85 0.37
C GLY A 271 -15.01 -19.77 -0.15
N ARG A 272 -14.53 -18.84 -0.98
CA ARG A 272 -15.34 -17.77 -1.58
C ARG A 272 -15.34 -17.90 -3.12
N PRO A 273 -16.36 -17.40 -3.83
CA PRO A 273 -16.36 -17.45 -5.30
C PRO A 273 -15.40 -16.40 -5.89
N SER A 274 -14.77 -16.67 -7.03
CA SER A 274 -13.94 -15.66 -7.72
C SER A 274 -14.79 -14.50 -8.25
N TYR A 275 -14.25 -13.27 -8.21
CA TYR A 275 -14.87 -12.08 -8.79
C TYR A 275 -13.89 -11.36 -9.73
N PRO A 276 -14.34 -10.79 -10.86
CA PRO A 276 -13.46 -10.14 -11.83
C PRO A 276 -12.92 -8.78 -11.39
N ASP A 277 -13.41 -8.26 -10.27
CA ASP A 277 -13.15 -6.90 -9.78
C ASP A 277 -12.34 -6.87 -8.48
N ARG A 278 -11.82 -8.00 -7.99
CA ARG A 278 -11.03 -8.04 -6.76
C ARG A 278 -10.11 -9.25 -6.78
N GLY A 279 -9.04 -9.19 -5.99
CA GLY A 279 -8.09 -10.29 -5.85
C GLY A 279 -7.95 -10.74 -4.41
N ALA A 280 -7.03 -11.70 -4.22
CA ALA A 280 -6.59 -12.10 -2.89
C ALA A 280 -5.56 -11.11 -2.28
N LEU A 281 -4.95 -10.26 -3.12
CA LEU A 281 -3.93 -9.27 -2.75
C LEU A 281 -4.37 -7.86 -3.15
N ALA A 282 -4.29 -7.51 -4.44
CA ALA A 282 -4.75 -6.22 -4.95
C ALA A 282 -6.28 -6.11 -4.95
N PHE A 283 -6.78 -4.96 -4.49
CA PHE A 283 -8.19 -4.66 -4.26
C PHE A 283 -8.90 -5.67 -3.33
N ARG A 284 -8.14 -6.32 -2.43
CA ARG A 284 -8.69 -7.26 -1.45
C ARG A 284 -9.72 -6.58 -0.57
N TYR A 285 -9.56 -5.29 -0.27
CA TYR A 285 -10.54 -4.53 0.50
C TYR A 285 -11.97 -4.64 -0.03
N ARG A 286 -12.16 -4.85 -1.34
CA ARG A 286 -13.50 -4.98 -1.94
C ARG A 286 -14.29 -6.15 -1.38
N TRP A 287 -13.63 -7.21 -0.89
CA TRP A 287 -14.28 -8.29 -0.14
C TRP A 287 -14.92 -7.78 1.14
N PHE A 288 -14.17 -7.02 1.93
CA PHE A 288 -14.66 -6.46 3.18
C PHE A 288 -15.74 -5.41 2.94
N TYR A 289 -15.51 -4.50 2.01
CA TYR A 289 -16.45 -3.42 1.72
C TYR A 289 -17.77 -3.95 1.16
N ARG A 290 -17.73 -4.76 0.11
CA ARG A 290 -18.95 -5.13 -0.63
C ARG A 290 -19.75 -6.23 0.04
N ASP A 291 -19.07 -7.13 0.75
CA ASP A 291 -19.72 -8.34 1.27
C ASP A 291 -20.00 -8.22 2.77
N ILE A 292 -19.38 -7.25 3.48
CA ILE A 292 -19.58 -7.02 4.92
C ILE A 292 -20.04 -5.59 5.20
N LEU A 293 -19.27 -4.57 4.84
CA LEU A 293 -19.53 -3.19 5.30
C LEU A 293 -20.73 -2.52 4.61
N GLU A 294 -20.84 -2.64 3.29
CA GLU A 294 -21.95 -2.09 2.50
C GLU A 294 -23.31 -2.67 2.96
N PRO A 295 -23.49 -4.00 3.09
CA PRO A 295 -24.75 -4.58 3.58
C PRO A 295 -25.11 -4.17 5.01
N LEU A 296 -24.12 -3.90 5.85
CA LEU A 296 -24.31 -3.48 7.24
C LEU A 296 -24.49 -1.96 7.39
N GLY A 297 -24.30 -1.17 6.33
CA GLY A 297 -24.30 0.28 6.42
C GLY A 297 -23.11 0.86 7.20
N LEU A 298 -21.99 0.15 7.22
CA LEU A 298 -20.77 0.44 8.00
C LEU A 298 -19.60 0.93 7.14
N VAL A 299 -19.88 1.52 5.98
CA VAL A 299 -18.84 2.03 5.07
C VAL A 299 -18.12 3.22 5.74
N ILE A 300 -16.85 3.04 6.08
CA ILE A 300 -15.92 4.10 6.50
C ILE A 300 -14.89 4.39 5.40
N PRO A 301 -14.23 5.56 5.42
CA PRO A 301 -13.20 5.86 4.42
C PRO A 301 -12.01 4.89 4.54
N LEU A 302 -11.37 4.60 3.41
CA LEU A 302 -10.21 3.72 3.30
C LEU A 302 -8.99 4.48 2.82
N VAL A 303 -7.84 4.21 3.43
CA VAL A 303 -6.53 4.46 2.83
C VAL A 303 -5.80 3.15 2.67
N ILE A 304 -5.25 2.91 1.49
CA ILE A 304 -4.25 1.85 1.32
C ILE A 304 -2.90 2.46 1.72
N SER A 305 -2.57 2.33 3.01
CA SER A 305 -1.49 3.08 3.63
C SER A 305 -0.10 2.54 3.29
N GLU A 306 -0.02 1.40 2.60
CA GLU A 306 1.17 0.97 1.86
C GLU A 306 0.75 0.17 0.63
N ALA A 307 1.31 0.49 -0.53
CA ALA A 307 1.06 -0.25 -1.77
C ALA A 307 2.30 -0.37 -2.64
N GLY A 308 2.39 -1.45 -3.40
CA GLY A 308 3.46 -1.64 -4.37
C GLY A 308 3.83 -3.10 -4.60
N ILE A 309 5.12 -3.31 -4.86
CA ILE A 309 5.66 -4.65 -5.10
C ILE A 309 6.44 -5.09 -3.88
N ASP A 310 6.05 -6.23 -3.32
CA ASP A 310 6.78 -6.88 -2.24
C ASP A 310 7.04 -8.34 -2.56
N GLY A 311 8.31 -8.62 -2.87
CA GLY A 311 8.80 -9.90 -3.29
C GLY A 311 8.90 -10.93 -2.18
N ILE A 312 8.70 -10.54 -0.91
CA ILE A 312 8.60 -11.49 0.22
C ILE A 312 7.32 -12.33 0.17
N ILE A 313 6.33 -11.92 -0.64
CA ILE A 313 5.14 -12.72 -0.93
C ILE A 313 5.58 -14.08 -1.47
N GLY A 314 5.24 -15.14 -0.74
CA GLY A 314 5.59 -16.51 -1.09
C GLY A 314 4.67 -17.12 -2.15
N GLY A 315 5.05 -18.28 -2.68
CA GLY A 315 4.21 -19.05 -3.62
C GLY A 315 3.96 -18.39 -4.98
N ARG A 316 4.57 -17.23 -5.25
CA ARG A 316 4.42 -16.48 -6.50
C ARG A 316 5.34 -16.99 -7.63
N PRO A 317 5.00 -16.72 -8.91
CA PRO A 317 5.92 -16.92 -10.02
C PRO A 317 6.98 -15.80 -10.09
N GLY A 318 7.81 -15.85 -11.14
CA GLY A 318 8.80 -14.81 -11.44
C GLY A 318 10.10 -14.93 -10.64
N PRO A 319 11.02 -13.95 -10.80
CA PRO A 319 12.35 -14.02 -10.19
C PRO A 319 12.32 -13.83 -8.68
N SER A 320 13.41 -14.22 -8.00
CA SER A 320 13.67 -13.78 -6.64
C SER A 320 13.94 -12.27 -6.62
N GLY A 321 13.46 -11.59 -5.58
CA GLY A 321 13.56 -10.14 -5.43
C GLY A 321 12.83 -9.71 -4.17
N LEU A 322 13.12 -8.49 -3.70
CA LEU A 322 12.47 -7.87 -2.56
C LEU A 322 11.58 -6.73 -3.03
N GLY A 323 12.17 -5.63 -3.52
CA GLY A 323 11.39 -4.46 -3.94
C GLY A 323 11.19 -4.39 -5.44
N TRP A 324 10.38 -3.44 -5.91
CA TRP A 324 10.02 -3.27 -7.33
C TRP A 324 11.23 -3.23 -8.27
N GLN A 325 12.37 -2.68 -7.82
CA GLN A 325 13.60 -2.57 -8.61
C GLN A 325 14.12 -3.94 -9.07
N ASP A 326 13.94 -4.97 -8.24
CA ASP A 326 14.40 -6.35 -8.52
C ASP A 326 13.54 -7.05 -9.58
N PHE A 327 12.34 -6.55 -9.86
CA PHE A 327 11.39 -7.13 -10.80
C PHE A 327 11.34 -6.41 -12.16
N THR A 328 12.12 -5.35 -12.34
CA THR A 328 12.10 -4.51 -13.56
C THR A 328 12.27 -5.30 -14.85
N GLY A 329 13.19 -6.26 -14.90
CA GLY A 329 13.38 -7.15 -16.05
C GLY A 329 12.14 -7.99 -16.35
N TYR A 330 11.54 -8.58 -15.31
CA TYR A 330 10.32 -9.36 -15.43
C TYR A 330 9.14 -8.50 -15.92
N PHE A 331 9.04 -7.25 -15.47
CA PHE A 331 8.00 -6.33 -15.93
C PHE A 331 8.07 -6.06 -17.43
N VAL A 332 9.27 -5.79 -17.93
CA VAL A 332 9.52 -5.55 -19.36
C VAL A 332 9.21 -6.81 -20.18
N GLU A 333 9.68 -7.98 -19.73
CA GLU A 333 9.39 -9.27 -20.37
C GLU A 333 7.88 -9.58 -20.40
N SER A 334 7.17 -9.19 -19.35
CA SER A 334 5.71 -9.33 -19.22
C SER A 334 4.92 -8.27 -19.99
N GLY A 335 5.59 -7.35 -20.67
CA GLY A 335 4.96 -6.35 -21.55
C GLY A 335 4.37 -5.13 -20.83
N TRP A 336 4.72 -4.91 -19.56
CA TRP A 336 4.24 -3.75 -18.80
C TRP A 336 4.79 -2.42 -19.32
N GLY A 337 5.96 -2.41 -19.96
CA GLY A 337 6.56 -1.20 -20.49
C GLY A 337 7.87 -1.44 -21.23
N PRO A 338 8.39 -0.42 -21.93
CA PRO A 338 9.64 -0.51 -22.69
C PRO A 338 10.90 -0.57 -21.81
N ASP A 339 10.80 -0.15 -20.55
CA ASP A 339 11.85 -0.17 -19.54
C ASP A 339 11.23 -0.38 -18.15
N GLY A 340 12.07 -0.67 -17.15
CA GLY A 340 11.62 -1.02 -15.79
C GLY A 340 10.83 0.07 -15.07
N THR A 341 11.24 1.34 -15.20
CA THR A 341 10.55 2.48 -14.55
C THR A 341 9.19 2.68 -15.18
N THR A 342 9.13 2.78 -16.51
CA THR A 342 7.85 2.92 -17.24
C THR A 342 6.92 1.74 -16.93
N ALA A 343 7.47 0.53 -16.87
CA ALA A 343 6.70 -0.67 -16.58
C ALA A 343 6.13 -0.69 -15.15
N TYR A 344 6.89 -0.19 -14.15
CA TYR A 344 6.38 -0.08 -12.78
C TYR A 344 5.32 1.03 -12.65
N ILE A 345 5.51 2.17 -13.32
CA ILE A 345 4.50 3.25 -13.34
C ILE A 345 3.21 2.80 -14.01
N ASN A 346 3.28 2.01 -15.09
CA ASN A 346 2.09 1.45 -15.72
C ASN A 346 1.32 0.49 -14.80
N GLN A 347 2.02 -0.28 -13.95
CA GLN A 347 1.39 -1.09 -12.90
C GLN A 347 0.71 -0.23 -11.84
N LEU A 348 1.38 0.81 -11.34
CA LEU A 348 0.78 1.77 -10.40
C LEU A 348 -0.41 2.49 -11.03
N GLY A 349 -0.36 2.77 -12.33
CA GLY A 349 -1.47 3.38 -13.06
C GLY A 349 -2.68 2.47 -13.22
N TRP A 350 -2.46 1.16 -13.41
CA TRP A 350 -3.53 0.16 -13.35
C TRP A 350 -4.18 0.13 -11.96
N TYR A 351 -3.37 0.18 -10.91
CA TYR A 351 -3.86 0.18 -9.54
C TYR A 351 -4.64 1.45 -9.20
N ASP A 352 -4.10 2.63 -9.54
CA ASP A 352 -4.76 3.94 -9.37
C ASP A 352 -6.13 3.98 -10.07
N ALA A 353 -6.20 3.51 -11.33
CA ALA A 353 -7.45 3.43 -12.07
C ALA A 353 -8.48 2.50 -11.41
N GLY A 354 -8.03 1.45 -10.71
CA GLY A 354 -8.89 0.57 -9.94
C GLY A 354 -9.44 1.26 -8.69
N VAL A 355 -8.58 1.81 -7.82
CA VAL A 355 -9.02 2.45 -6.56
C VAL A 355 -9.83 3.74 -6.80
N ARG A 356 -9.63 4.42 -7.93
CA ARG A 356 -10.43 5.59 -8.33
C ARG A 356 -11.89 5.26 -8.61
N GLN A 357 -12.20 4.00 -8.89
CA GLN A 357 -13.59 3.56 -9.06
C GLN A 357 -14.32 3.55 -7.71
N ASP A 358 -13.65 3.34 -6.59
CA ASP A 358 -14.30 3.16 -5.28
C ASP A 358 -14.31 4.48 -4.49
N GLY A 359 -15.49 5.09 -4.34
CA GLY A 359 -15.66 6.42 -3.71
C GLY A 359 -15.23 6.49 -2.24
N TYR A 360 -15.21 5.37 -1.52
CA TYR A 360 -14.75 5.30 -0.14
C TYR A 360 -13.21 5.27 0.00
N VAL A 361 -12.46 5.03 -1.09
CA VAL A 361 -10.99 5.09 -1.04
C VAL A 361 -10.53 6.53 -1.14
N ILE A 362 -9.89 7.05 -0.09
CA ILE A 362 -9.25 8.37 -0.10
C ILE A 362 -8.08 8.34 -1.07
N GLY A 363 -7.16 7.41 -0.85
CA GLY A 363 -6.04 7.15 -1.74
C GLY A 363 -5.16 6.00 -1.31
N PHE A 364 -4.01 5.87 -1.96
CA PHE A 364 -2.99 4.88 -1.63
C PHE A 364 -1.60 5.50 -1.60
N THR A 365 -0.69 4.95 -0.82
CA THR A 365 0.68 5.47 -0.70
C THR A 365 1.70 4.45 -1.20
N VAL A 366 2.48 4.83 -2.22
CA VAL A 366 3.49 3.95 -2.81
C VAL A 366 4.66 3.76 -1.85
N PHE A 367 4.99 2.49 -1.57
CA PHE A 367 6.09 2.10 -0.68
C PHE A 367 7.40 1.93 -1.47
N THR A 368 8.48 2.67 -1.17
CA THR A 368 8.52 3.82 -0.26
C THR A 368 9.51 4.88 -0.72
N ALA A 369 9.19 6.14 -0.45
CA ALA A 369 10.13 7.24 -0.59
C ALA A 369 11.05 7.32 0.64
N GLY A 370 12.31 7.65 0.39
CA GLY A 370 13.35 7.68 1.42
C GLY A 370 13.85 6.31 1.86
N GLY A 371 13.65 5.29 1.02
CA GLY A 371 14.15 3.93 1.22
C GLY A 371 15.67 3.89 1.43
N TYR A 372 16.13 3.15 2.45
CA TYR A 372 17.54 2.90 2.73
C TYR A 372 17.74 1.53 3.38
N GLY A 373 18.98 1.01 3.36
CA GLY A 373 19.29 -0.29 3.98
C GLY A 373 18.49 -1.43 3.32
N HIS A 374 17.72 -2.17 4.12
CA HIS A 374 16.86 -3.26 3.61
C HIS A 374 15.70 -2.75 2.73
N TRP A 375 15.39 -1.45 2.78
CA TRP A 375 14.40 -0.81 1.92
C TRP A 375 14.97 -0.29 0.59
N ALA A 376 16.25 -0.52 0.30
CA ALA A 376 16.90 0.06 -0.88
C ALA A 376 16.21 -0.33 -2.20
N SER A 377 15.82 -1.60 -2.35
CA SER A 377 15.13 -2.12 -3.55
C SER A 377 13.68 -1.62 -3.68
N TYR A 378 13.09 -1.09 -2.61
CA TYR A 378 11.75 -0.52 -2.59
C TYR A 378 11.76 1.00 -2.82
N ASN A 379 12.94 1.63 -2.77
CA ASN A 379 13.05 3.08 -2.82
C ASN A 379 12.50 3.63 -4.15
N ILE A 380 11.64 4.64 -4.08
CA ILE A 380 11.05 5.29 -5.27
C ILE A 380 11.64 6.66 -5.57
N ASN A 381 12.63 7.13 -4.81
CA ASN A 381 13.21 8.47 -5.01
C ASN A 381 13.60 8.74 -6.47
N ASP A 382 14.31 7.78 -7.09
CA ASP A 382 14.81 7.91 -8.47
C ASP A 382 13.68 8.00 -9.53
N ILE A 383 12.44 7.68 -9.17
CA ILE A 383 11.28 7.72 -10.06
C ILE A 383 10.21 8.73 -9.64
N LEU A 384 10.46 9.53 -8.59
CA LEU A 384 9.54 10.61 -8.19
C LEU A 384 9.23 11.55 -9.36
N PRO A 385 10.20 11.93 -10.23
CA PRO A 385 9.91 12.73 -11.41
C PRO A 385 8.87 12.15 -12.35
N ASP A 386 8.96 10.86 -12.60
CA ASP A 386 8.03 10.17 -13.47
C ASP A 386 6.66 9.97 -12.79
N LEU A 387 6.65 9.76 -11.47
CA LEU A 387 5.41 9.64 -10.69
C LEU A 387 4.60 10.94 -10.66
N TRP A 388 5.21 12.12 -10.48
CA TRP A 388 4.43 13.36 -10.54
C TRP A 388 3.93 13.67 -11.95
N ASN A 389 4.67 13.28 -12.99
CA ASN A 389 4.22 13.40 -14.38
C ASN A 389 2.99 12.51 -14.61
N TYR A 390 3.02 11.28 -14.09
CA TYR A 390 1.87 10.39 -14.10
C TYR A 390 0.68 11.01 -13.38
N VAL A 391 0.82 11.44 -12.12
CA VAL A 391 -0.29 12.00 -11.33
C VAL A 391 -0.92 13.21 -12.04
N ASN A 392 -0.10 14.14 -12.53
CA ASN A 392 -0.58 15.33 -13.24
C ASN A 392 -1.24 15.04 -14.59
N SER A 393 -1.03 13.85 -15.16
CA SER A 393 -1.74 13.42 -16.37
C SER A 393 -3.16 12.91 -16.08
N GLN A 394 -3.49 12.62 -14.82
CA GLN A 394 -4.80 12.12 -14.39
C GLN A 394 -5.73 13.27 -13.97
N HIS A 395 -6.84 13.46 -14.68
CA HIS A 395 -7.81 14.54 -14.45
C HIS A 395 -9.25 14.05 -14.49
#